data_AF-A0A4S2RJR0-F1
#
_entry.id   AF-A0A4S2RJR0-F1
#
_cell.length_a   1.000
_cell.length_b   1.000
_cell.length_c   1.000
_cell.angle_alpha   90.00
_cell.angle_beta   90.00
_cell.angle_gamma   90.00
#
_symmetry.space_group_name_H-M   'P 1'
#
loop_
_entity.id
_entity.type
_entity.pdbx_description
1 polymer ?
#
loop_
_entity_poly.entity_id
_entity_poly.type
_entity_poly.pdbx_seq_one_letter_code
_entity_poly.pdbx_strand_id
1 'polypeptide(L)'
;MTRSERLAEQLDWYWRKNLRPRLEGLTDEEYFWEPVGGCWSIRPRGTSAAPMSDGSGEWTLDYASPDLVPEPAPVTTIAWRLGHVIVSCLAYRVEWYFGGRDFDSEAFAYAGTADEALKQLDEMYGRWNAGVRELSDADLENPPAMGPERFPMENRVLHVNRELIHHGAEISLLRDLYRWQDGAVPRRI
;
A
#
# COMPACT_ATOMS: atom_id res chain seq x y z
N MET A 1 -8.40 15.61 -22.51
CA MET A 1 -8.40 14.72 -21.34
C MET A 1 -9.78 14.77 -20.69
N THR A 2 -10.41 13.62 -20.48
CA THR A 2 -11.65 13.47 -19.69
C THR A 2 -11.41 13.80 -18.21
N ARG A 3 -12.47 13.80 -17.39
CA ARG A 3 -12.33 13.94 -15.94
C ARG A 3 -11.57 12.77 -15.32
N SER A 4 -11.92 11.55 -15.70
CA SER A 4 -11.23 10.31 -15.29
C SER A 4 -9.73 10.33 -15.64
N GLU A 5 -9.39 10.73 -16.87
CA GLU A 5 -7.99 10.83 -17.30
C GLU A 5 -7.18 11.84 -16.47
N ARG A 6 -7.78 12.97 -16.06
CA ARG A 6 -7.10 13.96 -15.21
C ARG A 6 -6.84 13.43 -13.79
N LEU A 7 -7.80 12.69 -13.23
CA LEU A 7 -7.65 12.08 -11.91
C LEU A 7 -6.59 10.98 -11.92
N ALA A 8 -6.62 10.12 -12.95
CA ALA A 8 -5.61 9.08 -13.14
C ALA A 8 -4.21 9.67 -13.38
N GLU A 9 -4.11 10.72 -14.20
CA GLU A 9 -2.81 11.31 -14.54
C GLU A 9 -2.08 11.93 -13.35
N GLN A 10 -2.80 12.46 -12.35
CA GLN A 10 -2.17 12.96 -11.12
C GLN A 10 -1.35 11.86 -10.43
N LEU A 11 -1.99 10.71 -10.21
CA LEU A 11 -1.34 9.58 -9.56
C LEU A 11 -0.30 8.95 -10.48
N ASP A 12 -0.59 8.82 -11.77
CA ASP A 12 0.30 8.16 -12.74
C ASP A 12 1.59 8.94 -13.01
N TRP A 13 1.51 10.27 -12.99
CA TRP A 13 2.71 11.10 -13.03
C TRP A 13 3.56 10.88 -11.78
N TYR A 14 2.97 10.93 -10.58
CA TYR A 14 3.68 10.66 -9.32
C TYR A 14 4.29 9.25 -9.31
N TRP A 15 3.53 8.26 -9.74
CA TRP A 15 3.97 6.87 -9.84
C TRP A 15 5.23 6.75 -10.71
N ARG A 16 5.18 7.26 -11.95
CA ARG A 16 6.28 7.15 -12.92
C ARG A 16 7.49 8.03 -12.59
N LYS A 17 7.28 9.18 -11.97
CA LYS A 17 8.34 10.19 -11.76
C LYS A 17 8.95 10.16 -10.36
N ASN A 18 8.21 9.67 -9.38
CA ASN A 18 8.62 9.68 -7.99
C ASN A 18 8.67 8.27 -7.41
N LEU A 19 7.52 7.59 -7.28
CA LEU A 19 7.43 6.39 -6.46
C LEU A 19 8.10 5.17 -7.08
N ARG A 20 7.72 4.75 -8.29
CA ARG A 20 8.18 3.46 -8.81
C ARG A 20 9.70 3.39 -9.06
N PRO A 21 10.36 4.44 -9.61
CA PRO A 21 11.82 4.47 -9.70
C PRO A 21 12.51 4.45 -8.34
N ARG A 22 11.90 5.10 -7.32
CA ARG A 22 12.39 5.06 -5.93
C ARG A 22 12.35 3.67 -5.32
N LEU A 23 11.66 2.68 -5.91
CA LEU A 23 11.58 1.29 -5.45
C LEU A 23 12.57 0.36 -6.18
N GLU A 24 13.30 0.84 -7.18
CA GLU A 24 14.32 0.05 -7.87
C GLU A 24 15.44 -0.36 -6.91
N GLY A 25 15.88 -1.62 -7.02
CA GLY A 25 16.91 -2.22 -6.17
C GLY A 25 16.52 -2.36 -4.69
N LEU A 26 15.23 -2.39 -4.36
CA LEU A 26 14.76 -2.74 -3.01
C LEU A 26 15.13 -4.20 -2.71
N THR A 27 15.94 -4.43 -1.68
CA THR A 27 16.35 -5.77 -1.25
C THR A 27 15.41 -6.33 -0.18
N ASP A 28 15.41 -7.65 0.03
CA ASP A 28 14.65 -8.27 1.12
C ASP A 28 15.09 -7.76 2.50
N GLU A 29 16.38 -7.48 2.67
CA GLU A 29 16.92 -6.90 3.91
C GLU A 29 16.34 -5.49 4.17
N GLU A 30 16.31 -4.63 3.15
CA GLU A 30 15.71 -3.29 3.25
C GLU A 30 14.19 -3.37 3.42
N TYR A 31 13.53 -4.31 2.74
CA TYR A 31 12.09 -4.54 2.80
C TYR A 31 11.62 -4.90 4.22
N PHE A 32 12.36 -5.77 4.91
CA PHE A 32 12.07 -6.19 6.28
C PHE A 32 12.77 -5.35 7.36
N TRP A 33 13.52 -4.30 7.00
CA TRP A 33 14.25 -3.49 7.96
C TRP A 33 13.33 -2.81 8.98
N GLU A 34 13.71 -2.93 10.25
CA GLU A 34 13.00 -2.32 11.39
C GLU A 34 13.74 -1.07 11.87
N PRO A 35 13.22 0.14 11.60
CA PRO A 35 13.88 1.38 11.99
C PRO A 35 13.88 1.61 13.52
N VAL A 36 12.94 0.99 14.24
CA VAL A 36 12.82 1.05 15.70
C VAL A 36 12.36 -0.31 16.23
N GLY A 37 12.64 -0.59 17.50
CA GLY A 37 12.12 -1.79 18.15
C GLY A 37 10.59 -1.76 18.26
N GLY A 38 9.94 -2.91 18.08
CA GLY A 38 8.49 -3.05 18.18
C GLY A 38 7.73 -2.62 16.93
N CYS A 39 8.40 -2.54 15.78
CA CYS A 39 7.76 -2.25 14.51
C CYS A 39 6.72 -3.29 14.12
N TRP A 40 5.65 -2.83 13.47
CA TRP A 40 4.72 -3.69 12.74
C TRP A 40 5.24 -3.98 11.34
N SER A 41 5.19 -5.25 10.95
CA SER A 41 5.71 -5.73 9.67
C SER A 41 4.76 -6.71 8.99
N ILE A 42 5.18 -7.23 7.84
CA ILE A 42 4.76 -8.55 7.37
C ILE A 42 5.66 -9.57 8.06
N ARG A 43 5.06 -10.61 8.64
CA ARG A 43 5.71 -11.61 9.49
C ARG A 43 5.41 -13.01 8.99
N PRO A 44 6.32 -13.99 9.17
CA PRO A 44 5.94 -15.39 9.00
C PRO A 44 4.73 -15.73 9.87
N ARG A 45 3.86 -16.59 9.36
CA ARG A 45 2.62 -16.96 10.03
C ARG A 45 2.93 -17.53 11.42
N GLY A 46 2.22 -17.02 12.42
CA GLY A 46 2.36 -17.47 13.81
C GLY A 46 3.52 -16.83 14.58
N THR A 47 4.25 -15.87 14.00
CA THR A 47 5.34 -15.16 14.69
C THR A 47 5.00 -13.71 15.03
N SER A 48 3.81 -13.23 14.66
CA SER A 48 3.37 -11.86 14.98
C SER A 48 3.16 -11.69 16.49
N ALA A 49 3.58 -10.55 17.01
CA ALA A 49 3.26 -10.09 18.37
C ALA A 49 2.17 -9.01 18.38
N ALA A 50 1.63 -8.63 17.22
CA ALA A 50 0.53 -7.68 17.13
C ALA A 50 -0.78 -8.32 17.65
N PRO A 51 -1.77 -7.50 18.05
CA PRO A 51 -3.05 -8.02 18.52
C PRO A 51 -3.74 -8.95 17.51
N MET A 52 -3.53 -8.69 16.22
CA MET A 52 -4.09 -9.46 15.12
C MET A 52 -3.07 -9.60 13.98
N SER A 53 -3.25 -10.63 13.15
CA SER A 53 -2.52 -10.76 11.90
C SER A 53 -3.42 -11.28 10.79
N ASP A 54 -3.25 -10.75 9.58
CA ASP A 54 -4.11 -11.07 8.41
C ASP A 54 -3.31 -11.65 7.24
N GLY A 55 -3.97 -12.42 6.37
CA GLY A 55 -3.46 -13.00 5.12
C GLY A 55 -3.60 -14.52 5.08
N SER A 56 -3.55 -15.09 3.87
CA SER A 56 -3.79 -16.54 3.62
C SER A 56 -2.53 -17.39 3.51
N GLY A 57 -1.37 -16.78 3.21
CA GLY A 57 -0.12 -17.47 2.86
C GLY A 57 0.83 -17.75 4.03
N GLU A 58 2.11 -17.98 3.74
CA GLU A 58 3.15 -18.14 4.77
C GLU A 58 3.45 -16.84 5.53
N TRP A 59 2.99 -15.71 5.01
CA TRP A 59 3.23 -14.37 5.54
C TRP A 59 1.92 -13.69 5.89
N THR A 60 1.92 -12.98 7.02
CA THR A 60 0.77 -12.26 7.55
C THR A 60 1.14 -10.82 7.92
N LEU A 61 0.22 -9.88 7.70
CA LEU A 61 0.38 -8.48 8.07
C LEU A 61 0.02 -8.26 9.53
N ASP A 62 0.88 -7.61 10.31
CA ASP A 62 0.58 -7.17 11.67
C ASP A 62 -0.54 -6.10 11.66
N TYR A 63 -1.62 -6.26 12.43
CA TYR A 63 -2.64 -5.20 12.56
C TYR A 63 -3.37 -5.24 13.91
N ALA A 64 -4.26 -4.27 14.12
CA ALA A 64 -5.24 -4.32 15.19
C ALA A 64 -6.55 -3.65 14.77
N SER A 65 -7.67 -4.05 15.40
CA SER A 65 -8.91 -3.28 15.34
C SER A 65 -8.72 -1.92 16.03
N PRO A 66 -9.53 -0.88 15.70
CA PRO A 66 -9.33 0.47 16.22
C PRO A 66 -9.27 0.59 17.75
N ASP A 67 -9.97 -0.29 18.46
CA ASP A 67 -10.01 -0.38 19.92
C ASP A 67 -8.82 -1.12 20.55
N LEU A 68 -7.99 -1.77 19.73
CA LEU A 68 -6.84 -2.58 20.15
C LEU A 68 -5.49 -2.03 19.63
N VAL A 69 -5.48 -0.92 18.88
CA VAL A 69 -4.23 -0.30 18.41
C VAL A 69 -3.40 0.15 19.62
N PRO A 70 -2.11 -0.24 19.72
CA PRO A 70 -1.24 0.22 20.79
C PRO A 70 -1.05 1.74 20.79
N GLU A 71 -0.89 2.33 21.97
CA GLU A 71 -0.54 3.75 22.14
C GLU A 71 0.85 3.91 22.76
N PRO A 72 1.82 4.55 22.07
CA PRO A 72 1.69 5.16 20.75
C PRO A 72 1.58 4.13 19.62
N ALA A 73 0.95 4.53 18.51
CA ALA A 73 0.83 3.70 17.31
C ALA A 73 2.21 3.18 16.84
N PRO A 74 2.36 1.88 16.56
CA PRO A 74 3.64 1.32 16.14
C PRO A 74 4.13 1.90 14.81
N VAL A 75 5.44 2.14 14.70
CA VAL A 75 6.06 2.42 13.40
C VAL A 75 5.98 1.16 12.55
N THR A 76 5.57 1.29 11.30
CA THR A 76 5.49 0.16 10.36
C THR A 76 6.78 0.04 9.54
N THR A 77 7.06 -1.14 8.96
CA THR A 77 8.20 -1.36 8.04
C THR A 77 7.87 -0.97 6.59
N ILE A 78 8.84 -1.10 5.67
CA ILE A 78 8.58 -1.00 4.23
C ILE A 78 7.66 -2.15 3.79
N ALA A 79 7.92 -3.37 4.26
CA ALA A 79 7.08 -4.53 3.99
C ALA A 79 5.61 -4.29 4.35
N TRP A 80 5.35 -3.79 5.56
CA TRP A 80 4.00 -3.47 6.00
C TRP A 80 3.33 -2.42 5.12
N ARG A 81 4.02 -1.32 4.81
CA ARG A 81 3.46 -0.23 3.99
C ARG A 81 3.16 -0.67 2.58
N LEU A 82 4.02 -1.50 1.98
CA LEU A 82 3.74 -2.09 0.68
C LEU A 82 2.53 -3.03 0.76
N GLY A 83 2.45 -3.90 1.76
CA GLY A 83 1.26 -4.74 1.99
C GLY A 83 -0.03 -3.93 2.13
N HIS A 84 0.00 -2.83 2.89
CA HIS A 84 -1.13 -1.91 3.05
C HIS A 84 -1.52 -1.22 1.73
N VAL A 85 -0.56 -0.72 0.95
CA VAL A 85 -0.87 -0.09 -0.34
C VAL A 85 -1.43 -1.12 -1.33
N ILE A 86 -0.82 -2.30 -1.41
CA ILE A 86 -1.21 -3.36 -2.34
C ILE A 86 -2.62 -3.85 -2.01
N VAL A 87 -2.87 -4.24 -0.76
CA VAL A 87 -4.12 -4.90 -0.37
C VAL A 87 -5.14 -3.86 0.06
N SER A 88 -4.76 -3.08 1.07
CA SER A 88 -5.66 -2.17 1.78
C SER A 88 -5.91 -0.84 1.08
N CYS A 89 -5.30 -0.60 -0.08
CA CYS A 89 -5.62 0.57 -0.91
C CYS A 89 -6.09 0.18 -2.31
N LEU A 90 -5.43 -0.80 -2.93
CA LEU A 90 -5.65 -1.18 -4.33
C LEU A 90 -6.49 -2.45 -4.49
N ALA A 91 -6.06 -3.60 -3.97
CA ALA A 91 -6.61 -4.91 -4.34
C ALA A 91 -8.13 -5.00 -4.11
N TYR A 92 -8.62 -4.66 -2.92
CA TYR A 92 -10.07 -4.73 -2.66
C TYR A 92 -10.87 -3.80 -3.58
N ARG A 93 -10.32 -2.61 -3.90
CA ARG A 93 -11.02 -1.65 -4.76
C ARG A 93 -10.98 -2.06 -6.22
N VAL A 94 -9.87 -2.64 -6.66
CA VAL A 94 -9.75 -3.22 -8.00
C VAL A 94 -10.80 -4.33 -8.15
N GLU A 95 -10.92 -5.23 -7.17
CA GLU A 95 -11.87 -6.34 -7.23
C GLU A 95 -13.32 -5.85 -7.12
N TRP A 96 -13.64 -4.95 -6.18
CA TRP A 96 -14.98 -4.39 -6.06
C TRP A 96 -15.39 -3.58 -7.30
N TYR A 97 -14.57 -2.61 -7.71
CA TYR A 97 -15.01 -1.59 -8.68
C TYR A 97 -14.83 -2.01 -10.13
N PHE A 98 -13.81 -2.83 -10.42
CA PHE A 98 -13.44 -3.19 -11.80
C PHE A 98 -13.50 -4.71 -12.04
N GLY A 99 -13.36 -5.53 -10.99
CA GLY A 99 -13.48 -6.98 -11.05
C GLY A 99 -14.91 -7.51 -10.89
N GLY A 100 -15.81 -6.71 -10.28
CA GLY A 100 -17.20 -7.06 -10.03
C GLY A 100 -17.40 -8.22 -9.05
N ARG A 101 -16.41 -8.47 -8.17
CA ARG A 101 -16.46 -9.55 -7.17
C ARG A 101 -16.23 -8.98 -5.79
N ASP A 102 -16.78 -9.66 -4.78
CA ASP A 102 -16.40 -9.38 -3.41
C ASP A 102 -14.94 -9.81 -3.17
N PHE A 103 -14.29 -9.16 -2.20
CA PHE A 103 -12.90 -9.38 -1.87
C PHE A 103 -12.79 -9.75 -0.41
N ASP A 104 -12.23 -10.93 -0.16
CA ASP A 104 -11.82 -11.36 1.17
C ASP A 104 -10.34 -11.00 1.35
N SER A 105 -10.05 -10.02 2.22
CA SER A 105 -8.66 -9.64 2.50
C SER A 105 -7.89 -10.76 3.18
N GLU A 106 -8.57 -11.62 3.94
CA GLU A 106 -7.96 -12.78 4.58
C GLU A 106 -7.48 -13.80 3.55
N ALA A 107 -8.03 -13.75 2.32
CA ALA A 107 -7.60 -14.60 1.21
C ALA A 107 -6.34 -14.09 0.50
N PHE A 108 -5.87 -12.87 0.76
CA PHE A 108 -4.69 -12.32 0.07
C PHE A 108 -3.38 -12.91 0.62
N ALA A 109 -2.51 -13.36 -0.28
CA ALA A 109 -1.19 -13.88 0.07
C ALA A 109 -0.16 -12.74 0.08
N TYR A 110 0.22 -12.29 1.28
CA TYR A 110 1.25 -11.27 1.43
C TYR A 110 2.62 -11.77 0.94
N ALA A 111 3.36 -10.86 0.30
CA ALA A 111 4.67 -11.15 -0.26
C ALA A 111 5.72 -11.42 0.83
N GLY A 112 6.51 -12.48 0.63
CA GLY A 112 7.63 -12.82 1.49
C GLY A 112 8.96 -12.20 1.07
N THR A 113 8.98 -11.49 -0.05
CA THR A 113 10.18 -10.88 -0.65
C THR A 113 9.83 -9.51 -1.24
N ALA A 114 10.84 -8.64 -1.36
CA ALA A 114 10.72 -7.35 -2.00
C ALA A 114 10.25 -7.49 -3.46
N ASP A 115 10.85 -8.43 -4.20
CA ASP A 115 10.53 -8.67 -5.62
C ASP A 115 9.08 -9.11 -5.82
N GLU A 116 8.57 -9.99 -4.95
CA GLU A 116 7.17 -10.41 -4.99
C GLU A 116 6.24 -9.24 -4.65
N ALA A 117 6.57 -8.44 -3.63
CA ALA A 117 5.78 -7.27 -3.25
C ALA A 117 5.71 -6.24 -4.39
N LEU A 118 6.83 -6.00 -5.08
CA LEU A 118 6.86 -5.06 -6.21
C LEU A 118 6.05 -5.58 -7.41
N LYS A 119 6.04 -6.89 -7.68
CA LYS A 119 5.16 -7.47 -8.71
C LYS A 119 3.69 -7.31 -8.36
N GLN A 120 3.30 -7.62 -7.12
CA GLN A 120 1.94 -7.42 -6.64
C GLN A 120 1.52 -5.94 -6.73
N LEU A 121 2.41 -5.02 -6.36
CA LEU A 121 2.18 -3.58 -6.47
C LEU A 121 1.99 -3.14 -7.92
N ASP A 122 2.89 -3.55 -8.82
CA ASP A 122 2.81 -3.20 -10.25
C ASP A 122 1.52 -3.74 -10.88
N GLU A 123 1.10 -4.96 -10.53
CA GLU A 123 -0.15 -5.56 -11.01
C GLU A 123 -1.38 -4.79 -10.52
N MET A 124 -1.50 -4.58 -9.20
CA MET A 124 -2.67 -3.92 -8.62
C MET A 124 -2.77 -2.45 -9.05
N TYR A 125 -1.63 -1.75 -9.13
CA TYR A 125 -1.58 -0.38 -9.64
C TYR A 125 -2.00 -0.31 -11.11
N GLY A 126 -1.50 -1.23 -11.95
CA GLY A 126 -1.84 -1.30 -13.37
C GLY A 126 -3.34 -1.49 -13.58
N ARG A 127 -3.96 -2.44 -12.86
CA ARG A 127 -5.40 -2.69 -12.90
C ARG A 127 -6.21 -1.48 -12.41
N TRP A 128 -5.79 -0.86 -11.32
CA TRP A 128 -6.43 0.35 -10.79
C TRP A 128 -6.41 1.51 -11.79
N ASN A 129 -5.23 1.85 -12.30
CA ASN A 129 -5.05 2.97 -13.24
C ASN A 129 -5.82 2.74 -14.55
N ALA A 130 -5.84 1.50 -15.07
CA ALA A 130 -6.65 1.15 -16.23
C ALA A 130 -8.15 1.35 -15.96
N GLY A 131 -8.66 0.80 -14.86
CA GLY A 131 -10.08 0.93 -14.51
C GLY A 131 -10.52 2.38 -14.30
N VAL A 132 -9.71 3.19 -13.61
CA VAL A 132 -10.03 4.62 -13.40
C VAL A 132 -10.12 5.38 -14.72
N ARG A 133 -9.24 5.08 -15.69
CA ARG A 133 -9.23 5.75 -17.00
C ARG A 133 -10.45 5.42 -17.86
N GLU A 134 -11.11 4.29 -17.61
CA GLU A 134 -12.31 3.86 -18.33
C GLU A 134 -13.61 4.44 -17.75
N LEU A 135 -13.56 5.04 -16.55
CA LEU A 135 -14.75 5.65 -15.93
C LEU A 135 -15.31 6.80 -16.76
N SER A 136 -16.63 6.79 -16.95
CA SER A 136 -17.39 7.93 -17.49
C SER A 136 -17.64 8.99 -16.42
N ASP A 137 -18.09 10.17 -16.84
CA ASP A 137 -18.51 11.22 -15.89
C ASP A 137 -19.68 10.76 -15.01
N ALA A 138 -20.59 9.94 -15.56
CA ALA A 138 -21.69 9.35 -14.79
C ALA A 138 -21.18 8.36 -13.73
N ASP A 139 -20.19 7.52 -14.06
CA ASP A 139 -19.60 6.60 -13.08
C ASP A 139 -18.92 7.38 -11.94
N LEU A 140 -18.24 8.49 -12.26
CA LEU A 140 -17.57 9.34 -11.29
C LEU A 140 -18.53 10.01 -10.29
N GLU A 141 -19.74 10.34 -10.73
CA GLU A 141 -20.78 11.02 -9.94
C GLU A 141 -21.60 10.06 -9.07
N ASN A 142 -21.60 8.77 -9.37
CA ASN A 142 -22.37 7.76 -8.63
C ASN A 142 -21.47 6.96 -7.66
N PRO A 143 -22.05 6.41 -6.58
CA PRO A 143 -21.34 5.46 -5.73
C PRO A 143 -20.92 4.20 -6.51
N PRO A 144 -19.83 3.51 -6.10
CA PRO A 144 -19.46 2.24 -6.69
C PRO A 144 -20.59 1.21 -6.53
N ALA A 145 -20.77 0.34 -7.54
CA ALA A 145 -21.81 -0.70 -7.52
C ALA A 145 -21.56 -1.79 -6.47
N MET A 146 -20.31 -1.99 -6.08
CA MET A 146 -19.85 -2.99 -5.10
C MET A 146 -18.98 -2.32 -4.05
N GLY A 147 -18.89 -2.96 -2.87
CA GLY A 147 -18.12 -2.48 -1.73
C GLY A 147 -18.97 -1.69 -0.71
N PRO A 148 -18.37 -1.39 0.46
CA PRO A 148 -19.08 -0.74 1.56
C PRO A 148 -19.27 0.77 1.35
N GLU A 149 -18.67 1.35 0.30
CA GLU A 149 -18.63 2.78 0.11
C GLU A 149 -19.94 3.35 -0.43
N ARG A 150 -20.32 4.56 0.05
CA ARG A 150 -21.58 5.23 -0.31
C ARG A 150 -21.39 6.63 -0.91
N PHE A 151 -20.15 7.07 -1.08
CA PHE A 151 -19.80 8.35 -1.70
C PHE A 151 -19.49 8.16 -3.19
N PRO A 152 -19.63 9.21 -4.03
CA PRO A 152 -19.28 9.16 -5.45
C PRO A 152 -17.90 8.57 -5.72
N MET A 153 -17.76 7.83 -6.82
CA MET A 153 -16.52 7.16 -7.22
C MET A 153 -15.33 8.12 -7.29
N GLU A 154 -15.54 9.37 -7.72
CA GLU A 154 -14.47 10.39 -7.70
C GLU A 154 -13.81 10.54 -6.32
N ASN A 155 -14.59 10.51 -5.24
CA ASN A 155 -14.04 10.61 -3.88
C ASN A 155 -13.13 9.42 -3.56
N ARG A 156 -13.41 8.25 -4.14
CA ARG A 156 -12.59 7.04 -3.96
C ARG A 156 -11.31 7.11 -4.75
N VAL A 157 -11.37 7.62 -5.98
CA VAL A 157 -10.18 7.88 -6.78
C VAL A 157 -9.26 8.88 -6.07
N LEU A 158 -9.79 10.00 -5.59
CA LEU A 158 -9.03 11.00 -4.85
C LEU A 158 -8.46 10.46 -3.54
N HIS A 159 -9.21 9.62 -2.83
CA HIS A 159 -8.73 8.95 -1.63
C HIS A 159 -7.53 8.05 -1.94
N VAL A 160 -7.63 7.15 -2.93
CA VAL A 160 -6.53 6.25 -3.30
C VAL A 160 -5.31 7.04 -3.78
N ASN A 161 -5.49 8.11 -4.55
CA ASN A 161 -4.38 9.00 -4.93
C ASN A 161 -3.63 9.52 -3.69
N ARG A 162 -4.37 9.98 -2.67
CA ARG A 162 -3.78 10.48 -1.42
C ARG A 162 -3.05 9.37 -0.65
N GLU A 163 -3.64 8.19 -0.52
CA GLU A 163 -3.03 7.07 0.21
C GLU A 163 -1.70 6.64 -0.44
N LEU A 164 -1.67 6.50 -1.77
CA LEU A 164 -0.45 6.11 -2.48
C LEU A 164 0.65 7.19 -2.40
N ILE A 165 0.27 8.47 -2.49
CA ILE A 165 1.24 9.58 -2.35
C ILE A 165 1.79 9.63 -0.92
N HIS A 166 0.92 9.49 0.08
CA HIS A 166 1.29 9.50 1.49
C HIS A 166 2.23 8.36 1.83
N HIS A 167 1.81 7.10 1.64
CA HIS A 167 2.62 5.95 2.00
C HIS A 167 3.82 5.76 1.08
N GLY A 168 3.73 6.17 -0.18
CA GLY A 168 4.88 6.20 -1.09
C GLY A 168 5.98 7.15 -0.63
N ALA A 169 5.62 8.30 -0.03
CA ALA A 169 6.58 9.21 0.59
C ALA A 169 7.21 8.60 1.85
N GLU A 170 6.43 7.93 2.70
CA GLU A 170 6.94 7.25 3.90
C GLU A 170 7.91 6.11 3.54
N ILE A 171 7.56 5.28 2.55
CA ILE A 171 8.45 4.23 2.04
C ILE A 171 9.74 4.86 1.52
N SER A 172 9.64 5.92 0.73
CA SER A 172 10.81 6.63 0.20
C SER A 172 11.72 7.15 1.30
N LEU A 173 11.14 7.70 2.39
CA LEU A 173 11.88 8.16 3.56
C LEU A 173 12.59 7.00 4.28
N LEU A 174 11.91 5.87 4.47
CA LEU A 174 12.51 4.69 5.12
C LEU A 174 13.68 4.13 4.30
N ARG A 175 13.55 4.09 2.98
CA ARG A 175 14.67 3.73 2.08
C ARG A 175 15.86 4.66 2.25
N ASP A 176 15.61 5.97 2.32
CA ASP A 176 16.66 6.96 2.55
C ASP A 176 17.34 6.70 3.91
N LEU A 177 16.58 6.47 4.98
CA LEU A 177 17.14 6.14 6.30
C LEU A 177 17.96 4.84 6.31
N TYR A 178 17.46 3.77 5.69
CA TYR A 178 18.17 2.50 5.54
C TYR A 178 19.52 2.69 4.86
N ARG A 179 19.56 3.44 3.76
CA ARG A 179 20.80 3.68 2.98
C ARG A 179 21.79 4.58 3.71
N TRP A 180 21.33 5.46 4.59
CA TRP A 180 22.19 6.37 5.34
C TRP A 180 22.72 5.76 6.65
N GLN A 181 22.20 4.63 7.12
CA GLN A 181 22.60 4.04 8.41
C GLN A 181 24.08 3.63 8.44
N ASP A 182 24.65 3.22 7.30
CA ASP A 182 26.07 2.85 7.17
C ASP A 182 27.01 4.06 6.99
N GLY A 183 26.45 5.26 6.79
CA GLY A 183 27.18 6.52 6.61
C GLY A 183 27.33 7.36 7.88
N ALA A 184 26.84 6.87 9.03
CA ALA A 184 26.84 7.62 10.28
C ALA A 184 28.26 7.76 10.87
N VAL A 185 28.98 8.79 10.43
CA VAL A 185 30.08 9.38 11.21
C VAL A 185 29.54 9.68 12.62
N PRO A 186 30.24 9.32 13.71
CA PRO A 186 29.76 9.57 15.06
C PRO A 186 29.39 11.05 15.22
N ARG A 187 28.15 11.33 15.67
CA ARG A 187 27.77 12.68 16.07
C ARG A 187 28.78 13.17 17.10
N ARG A 188 29.59 14.17 16.74
CA ARG A 188 30.32 14.95 17.74
C ARG A 188 29.25 15.71 18.53
N ILE A 189 29.11 15.31 19.79
CA ILE A 189 28.38 16.06 20.82
C ILE A 189 29.14 17.36 21.08
#